data_AF-A0A0A9G8F5-F1
#
_entry.id   AF-A0A0A9G8F5-F1
#
_cell.length_a   1.000
_cell.length_b   1.000
_cell.length_c   1.000
_cell.angle_alpha   90.00
_cell.angle_beta   90.00
_cell.angle_gamma   90.00
#
_symmetry.space_group_name_H-M   'P 1'
#
loop_
_entity.id
_entity.type
_entity.pdbx_description
1 polymer ?
#
loop_
_entity_poly.entity_id
_entity_poly.type
_entity_poly.pdbx_seq_one_letter_code
_entity_poly.pdbx_strand_id
1 'polypeptide(L)'
;MSSYLSAQSATTHQNKKRALLQKSQTSLSALNLTENILTLLCILAKSHFPCDRGMREVDSELREIIIHLLAFISKGSVKTSDSCNWNPSFLCPAIVKGEIALNEKPPLVRSKYGWFKFAASSISSTGGVSIPSSAASSLVIRETSSGGSDLIRQTRFTEMLAVQIYRIAFLIMKFLCSQAKEAVKRAEELEFLDLAHFPELPMPDILHGLQDQVVSIVTEVSESNGSSTLNPEVERVCHHLLVILETSLYMELCVSQSCDIRPVLGRVEDFCKGLKAMLQAIEKHSSFKPLVRSLTQITTLLYPGLVPSNLLM
;
A
#
# COMPACT_ATOMS: atom_id res chain seq x y z
N MET A 1 -23.94 55.40 4.40
CA MET A 1 -23.36 55.27 3.05
C MET A 1 -23.09 53.78 2.82
N SER A 2 -24.09 52.93 2.58
CA SER A 2 -24.86 52.71 1.35
C SER A 2 -24.01 52.32 0.13
N SER A 3 -24.35 51.14 -0.43
CA SER A 3 -24.09 50.63 -1.80
C SER A 3 -22.62 50.34 -2.13
N TYR A 4 -22.18 49.12 -2.45
CA TYR A 4 -22.69 48.25 -3.52
C TYR A 4 -22.43 46.76 -3.24
N LEU A 5 -23.47 46.01 -2.92
CA LEU A 5 -23.56 44.57 -3.22
C LEU A 5 -25.04 44.25 -3.50
N SER A 6 -25.51 44.70 -4.67
CA SER A 6 -26.78 44.19 -5.21
C SER A 6 -26.51 42.91 -5.98
N ALA A 7 -27.30 41.90 -5.61
CA ALA A 7 -27.34 40.58 -6.19
C ALA A 7 -27.59 40.58 -7.71
N GLN A 8 -27.02 39.60 -8.40
CA GLN A 8 -27.72 38.91 -9.48
C GLN A 8 -27.71 37.41 -9.23
N SER A 9 -28.93 36.92 -9.20
CA SER A 9 -29.39 35.57 -8.98
C SER A 9 -29.09 34.62 -10.12
N ALA A 10 -28.98 33.34 -9.74
CA ALA A 10 -29.46 32.19 -10.49
C ALA A 10 -28.77 31.90 -11.85
N THR A 11 -27.59 31.26 -11.81
CA THR A 11 -27.15 30.22 -12.76
C THR A 11 -25.82 29.59 -12.29
N THR A 12 -25.79 29.00 -11.09
CA THR A 12 -24.52 28.43 -10.57
C THR A 12 -24.67 27.11 -9.83
N HIS A 13 -25.76 26.38 -10.06
CA HIS A 13 -25.99 25.06 -9.45
C HIS A 13 -25.60 23.86 -10.32
N GLN A 14 -25.23 24.04 -11.60
CA GLN A 14 -24.81 22.93 -12.46
C GLN A 14 -23.29 22.76 -12.56
N ASN A 15 -22.49 23.83 -12.39
CA ASN A 15 -21.03 23.74 -12.57
C ASN A 15 -20.28 23.17 -11.35
N LYS A 16 -20.84 23.27 -10.13
CA LYS A 16 -20.23 22.64 -8.93
C LYS A 16 -20.32 21.11 -8.94
N LYS A 17 -21.29 20.52 -9.64
CA LYS A 17 -21.40 19.04 -9.78
C LYS A 17 -20.48 18.47 -10.86
N ARG A 18 -20.05 19.26 -11.85
CA ARG A 18 -19.19 18.80 -12.95
C ARG A 18 -17.71 18.74 -12.55
N ALA A 19 -17.26 19.57 -11.61
CA ALA A 19 -15.90 19.51 -11.07
C ALA A 19 -15.67 18.33 -10.13
N LEU A 20 -16.71 17.83 -9.45
CA LEU A 20 -16.62 16.66 -8.55
C LEU A 20 -16.50 15.32 -9.29
N LEU A 21 -16.66 15.31 -10.61
CA LEU A 21 -16.67 14.11 -11.46
C LEU A 21 -15.53 14.07 -12.49
N GLN A 22 -14.53 14.96 -12.39
CA GLN A 22 -13.24 14.68 -13.01
C GLN A 22 -12.54 13.64 -12.15
N LYS A 23 -12.74 12.37 -12.52
CA LYS A 23 -12.01 11.21 -11.99
C LYS A 23 -10.52 11.53 -12.10
N SER A 24 -9.89 11.92 -10.98
CA SER A 24 -8.47 12.29 -10.96
C SER A 24 -7.66 11.07 -11.34
N GLN A 25 -7.15 11.04 -12.58
CA GLN A 25 -6.28 9.98 -13.06
C GLN A 25 -4.89 10.22 -12.48
N THR A 26 -4.31 9.20 -11.85
CA THR A 26 -2.91 9.23 -11.43
C THR A 26 -2.02 8.69 -12.55
N SER A 27 -0.72 8.95 -12.48
CA SER A 27 0.27 8.46 -13.44
C SER A 27 1.44 7.80 -12.72
N LEU A 28 2.18 6.94 -13.43
CA LEU A 28 3.41 6.36 -12.89
C LEU A 28 4.45 7.45 -12.57
N SER A 29 4.50 8.51 -13.38
CA SER A 29 5.36 9.67 -13.11
C SER A 29 5.01 10.38 -11.81
N ALA A 30 3.71 10.51 -11.48
CA ALA A 30 3.27 11.07 -10.21
C ALA A 30 3.67 10.17 -9.04
N LEU A 31 3.51 8.85 -9.16
CA LEU A 31 3.96 7.90 -8.14
C LEU A 31 5.48 7.92 -7.93
N ASN A 32 6.27 8.07 -9.00
CA ASN A 32 7.72 8.22 -8.91
C ASN A 32 8.10 9.54 -8.22
N LEU A 33 7.38 10.63 -8.52
CA LEU A 33 7.57 11.91 -7.83
C LEU A 33 7.25 11.79 -6.33
N THR A 34 6.14 11.14 -5.98
CA THR A 34 5.78 10.86 -4.58
C THR A 34 6.88 10.06 -3.87
N GLU A 35 7.43 9.03 -4.51
CA GLU A 35 8.55 8.26 -3.96
C GLU A 35 9.79 9.14 -3.70
N ASN A 36 10.16 9.99 -4.66
CA ASN A 36 11.31 10.89 -4.53
C ASN A 36 11.11 11.91 -3.39
N ILE A 37 9.90 12.48 -3.26
CA ILE A 37 9.55 13.39 -2.17
C ILE A 37 9.67 12.66 -0.82
N LEU A 38 9.09 11.46 -0.69
CA LEU A 38 9.16 10.68 0.55
C LEU A 38 10.60 10.27 0.90
N THR A 39 11.42 9.97 -0.10
CA THR A 39 12.85 9.69 0.08
C THR A 39 13.56 10.91 0.66
N LEU A 40 13.30 12.10 0.11
CA LEU A 40 13.85 13.35 0.62
C LEU A 40 13.38 13.61 2.05
N LEU A 41 12.09 13.41 2.35
CA LEU A 41 11.55 13.54 3.71
C LEU A 41 12.24 12.58 4.70
N CYS A 42 12.50 11.33 4.31
CA CYS A 42 13.26 10.38 5.13
C CYS A 42 14.71 10.84 5.39
N ILE A 43 15.34 11.53 4.44
CA ILE A 43 16.70 12.08 4.62
C ILE A 43 16.64 13.28 5.56
N LEU A 44 15.71 14.21 5.32
CA LEU A 44 15.55 15.43 6.10
C LEU A 44 15.15 15.14 7.56
N ALA A 45 14.35 14.11 7.80
CA ALA A 45 13.96 13.69 9.15
C ALA A 45 15.14 13.24 10.02
N LYS A 46 16.28 12.85 9.41
CA LYS A 46 17.50 12.48 10.15
C LYS A 46 18.37 13.67 10.52
N SER A 47 18.22 14.78 9.81
CA SER A 47 18.93 16.03 10.12
C SER A 47 18.12 16.81 11.13
N HIS A 48 18.71 17.07 12.31
CA HIS A 48 18.12 17.90 13.34
C HIS A 48 17.99 19.35 12.87
N PHE A 49 16.89 19.68 12.20
CA PHE A 49 16.56 21.07 11.88
C PHE A 49 15.80 21.70 13.05
N PRO A 50 16.21 22.87 13.55
CA PRO A 50 15.43 23.61 14.54
C PRO A 50 14.08 23.97 13.94
N CYS A 51 13.02 23.34 14.43
CA CYS A 51 11.66 23.54 13.94
C CYS A 51 11.04 24.75 14.67
N ASP A 52 10.89 25.89 13.98
CA ASP A 52 10.15 27.04 14.50
C ASP A 52 8.63 26.74 14.56
N ARG A 53 7.84 27.52 15.31
CA ARG A 53 6.42 27.21 15.56
C ARG A 53 5.60 27.06 14.28
N GLY A 54 5.89 27.85 13.24
CA GLY A 54 5.19 27.76 11.96
C GLY A 54 5.48 26.48 11.17
N MET A 55 6.63 25.85 11.39
CA MET A 55 6.97 24.57 10.75
C MET A 55 6.24 23.38 11.41
N ARG A 56 5.78 23.53 12.66
CA ARG A 56 5.09 22.45 13.38
C ARG A 56 3.71 22.13 12.83
N GLU A 57 2.94 23.13 12.44
CA GLU A 57 1.60 22.93 11.87
C GLU A 57 1.71 22.25 10.50
N VAL A 58 2.66 22.69 9.68
CA VAL A 58 3.00 22.06 8.40
C VAL A 58 3.46 20.60 8.59
N ASP A 59 4.26 20.32 9.62
CA ASP A 59 4.69 18.97 9.95
C ASP A 59 3.52 18.07 10.39
N SER A 60 2.54 18.61 11.11
CA SER A 60 1.32 17.88 11.51
C SER A 60 0.43 17.56 10.31
N GLU A 61 0.13 18.55 9.47
CA GLU A 61 -0.66 18.33 8.23
C GLU A 61 0.02 17.32 7.31
N LEU A 62 1.35 17.40 7.17
CA LEU A 62 2.12 16.45 6.38
C LEU A 62 2.02 15.03 6.94
N ARG A 63 2.13 14.85 8.26
CA ARG A 63 1.95 13.54 8.91
C ARG A 63 0.56 12.99 8.67
N GLU A 64 -0.47 13.81 8.85
CA GLU A 64 -1.86 13.41 8.61
C GLU A 64 -2.04 12.95 7.15
N ILE A 65 -1.58 13.71 6.17
CA ILE A 65 -1.64 13.35 4.74
C ILE A 65 -0.92 12.02 4.48
N ILE A 66 0.27 11.84 5.05
CA ILE A 66 1.08 10.64 4.89
C ILE A 66 0.39 9.41 5.52
N ILE A 67 -0.22 9.55 6.70
CA ILE A 67 -0.99 8.48 7.37
C ILE A 67 -2.22 8.12 6.54
N HIS A 68 -2.94 9.11 6.00
CA HIS A 68 -4.07 8.87 5.11
C HIS A 68 -3.65 8.14 3.83
N LEU A 69 -2.51 8.49 3.24
CA LEU A 69 -1.96 7.77 2.10
C LEU A 69 -1.60 6.32 2.46
N LEU A 70 -1.00 6.09 3.63
CA LEU A 70 -0.73 4.73 4.11
C LEU A 70 -2.03 3.94 4.35
N ALA A 71 -3.06 4.56 4.91
CA ALA A 71 -4.38 3.97 5.10
C ALA A 71 -5.02 3.56 3.76
N PHE A 72 -4.88 4.42 2.74
CA PHE A 72 -5.33 4.11 1.38
C PHE A 72 -4.58 2.90 0.79
N ILE A 73 -3.25 2.83 0.96
CA ILE A 73 -2.45 1.72 0.45
C ILE A 73 -2.76 0.41 1.20
N SER A 74 -2.94 0.48 2.51
CA SER A 74 -3.18 -0.70 3.36
C SER A 74 -4.55 -1.35 3.11
N LYS A 75 -5.44 -0.60 2.47
CA LYS A 75 -6.77 -1.05 2.04
C LYS A 75 -6.74 -1.88 0.73
N GLY A 76 -5.60 -2.01 0.04
CA GLY A 76 -5.47 -2.65 -1.29
C GLY A 76 -5.97 -4.11 -1.46
N SER A 77 -6.49 -4.77 -0.42
CA SER A 77 -7.11 -6.10 -0.49
C SER A 77 -8.13 -6.32 0.62
N VAL A 78 -9.26 -5.61 0.63
CA VAL A 78 -10.40 -6.08 1.44
C VAL A 78 -11.03 -7.29 0.75
N LYS A 79 -10.60 -8.47 1.19
CA LYS A 79 -11.35 -9.72 1.01
C LYS A 79 -12.55 -9.65 1.93
N THR A 80 -13.77 -9.52 1.40
CA THR A 80 -14.93 -10.40 1.70
C THR A 80 -16.23 -9.80 1.17
N SER A 81 -17.02 -10.70 0.59
CA SER A 81 -18.46 -10.71 0.35
C SER A 81 -19.24 -9.40 0.54
N ASP A 82 -19.97 -9.05 -0.52
CA ASP A 82 -21.15 -8.18 -0.55
C ASP A 82 -20.90 -6.65 -0.54
N SER A 83 -21.20 -6.06 -1.70
CA SER A 83 -21.17 -4.65 -2.08
C SER A 83 -19.80 -4.06 -2.44
N CYS A 84 -19.59 -3.88 -3.75
CA CYS A 84 -18.55 -3.08 -4.40
C CYS A 84 -18.67 -1.58 -4.06
N ASN A 85 -18.57 -1.20 -2.79
CA ASN A 85 -18.48 0.21 -2.37
C ASN A 85 -17.03 0.69 -2.26
N TRP A 86 -16.18 0.25 -3.19
CA TRP A 86 -14.80 0.72 -3.31
C TRP A 86 -14.72 1.82 -4.35
N ASN A 87 -14.24 2.98 -3.92
CA ASN A 87 -14.11 4.16 -4.75
C ASN A 87 -13.30 3.82 -6.00
N PRO A 88 -13.89 3.81 -7.21
CA PRO A 88 -13.24 3.37 -8.46
C PRO A 88 -12.18 4.37 -8.96
N SER A 89 -11.62 5.18 -8.07
CA SER A 89 -10.94 6.44 -8.37
C SER A 89 -9.45 6.29 -8.67
N PHE A 90 -8.84 5.14 -8.36
CA PHE A 90 -7.44 4.90 -8.73
C PHE A 90 -7.37 4.30 -10.14
N LEU A 91 -7.06 5.16 -11.10
CA LEU A 91 -6.72 4.80 -12.48
C LEU A 91 -5.32 5.30 -12.79
N CYS A 92 -4.47 4.41 -13.26
CA CYS A 92 -3.12 4.73 -13.70
C CYS A 92 -2.88 4.11 -15.09
N PRO A 93 -3.34 4.75 -16.19
CA PRO A 93 -3.14 4.22 -17.53
C PRO A 93 -1.65 4.25 -17.92
N ALA A 94 -1.25 3.36 -18.82
CA ALA A 94 0.05 3.44 -19.49
C ALA A 94 -0.02 4.51 -20.59
N ILE A 95 0.76 5.58 -20.45
CA ILE A 95 0.68 6.76 -21.33
C ILE A 95 1.92 6.84 -22.22
N VAL A 96 3.09 6.48 -21.68
CA VAL A 96 4.37 6.60 -22.40
C VAL A 96 4.68 5.31 -23.17
N LYS A 97 5.35 5.40 -24.32
CA LYS A 97 5.72 4.26 -25.18
C LYS A 97 6.37 3.09 -24.42
N GLY A 98 7.23 3.38 -23.44
CA GLY A 98 7.85 2.36 -22.60
C GLY A 98 6.86 1.64 -21.66
N GLU A 99 5.89 2.36 -21.12
CA GLU A 99 4.82 1.80 -20.27
C GLU A 99 3.87 0.94 -21.08
N ILE A 100 3.51 1.38 -22.29
CA ILE A 100 2.66 0.62 -23.22
C ILE A 100 3.34 -0.71 -23.56
N ALA A 101 4.64 -0.69 -23.87
CA ALA A 101 5.41 -1.91 -24.13
C ALA A 101 5.45 -2.86 -22.91
N LEU A 102 5.49 -2.32 -21.68
CA LEU A 102 5.38 -3.13 -20.46
C LEU A 102 3.96 -3.67 -20.25
N ASN A 103 2.94 -2.95 -20.70
CA ASN A 103 1.55 -3.37 -20.60
C ASN A 103 1.23 -4.54 -21.57
N GLU A 104 2.02 -4.71 -22.62
CA GLU A 104 1.92 -5.86 -23.52
C GLU A 104 2.63 -7.11 -22.97
N LYS A 105 3.62 -6.95 -22.10
CA LYS A 105 4.42 -8.05 -21.56
C LYS A 105 3.66 -8.86 -20.50
N PRO A 106 3.86 -10.19 -20.47
CA PRO A 106 3.21 -11.06 -19.49
C PRO A 106 3.71 -10.79 -18.07
N PRO A 107 2.84 -10.90 -17.04
CA PRO A 107 3.20 -10.71 -15.64
C PRO A 107 4.23 -11.77 -15.19
N LEU A 108 5.08 -11.37 -14.25
CA LEU A 108 6.14 -12.19 -13.67
C LEU A 108 5.79 -12.73 -12.27
N VAL A 109 5.23 -11.89 -11.40
CA VAL A 109 4.86 -12.22 -10.01
C VAL A 109 3.51 -12.94 -9.98
N ARG A 110 2.54 -12.50 -10.79
CA ARG A 110 1.21 -13.12 -10.96
C ARG A 110 0.38 -13.28 -9.69
N SER A 111 0.59 -12.42 -8.68
CA SER A 111 -0.16 -12.53 -7.43
C SER A 111 -1.60 -12.06 -7.56
N LYS A 112 -2.53 -12.77 -6.93
CA LYS A 112 -3.97 -12.47 -6.88
C LYS A 112 -4.35 -11.64 -5.64
N TYR A 113 -3.37 -11.14 -4.90
CA TYR A 113 -3.58 -10.41 -3.66
C TYR A 113 -3.09 -8.96 -3.75
N GLY A 114 -3.61 -8.12 -2.86
CA GLY A 114 -3.15 -6.74 -2.70
C GLY A 114 -3.23 -5.89 -3.96
N TRP A 115 -2.26 -4.98 -4.06
CA TRP A 115 -2.13 -4.07 -5.19
C TRP A 115 -1.83 -4.77 -6.51
N PHE A 116 -1.31 -6.01 -6.51
CA PHE A 116 -1.13 -6.80 -7.74
C PHE A 116 -2.46 -7.17 -8.40
N LYS A 117 -3.47 -7.52 -7.59
CA LYS A 117 -4.84 -7.71 -8.09
C LYS A 117 -5.49 -6.38 -8.44
N PHE A 118 -5.39 -5.39 -7.55
CA PHE A 118 -6.08 -4.11 -7.73
C PHE A 118 -5.62 -3.35 -8.97
N ALA A 119 -4.30 -3.21 -9.17
CA ALA A 119 -3.74 -2.50 -10.33
C ALA A 119 -4.19 -3.10 -11.66
N ALA A 120 -4.35 -4.42 -11.73
CA ALA A 120 -4.84 -5.11 -12.92
C ALA A 120 -6.33 -4.88 -13.18
N SER A 121 -7.15 -4.77 -12.13
CA SER A 121 -8.58 -4.42 -12.26
C SER A 121 -8.80 -2.95 -12.65
N SER A 122 -7.90 -2.05 -12.26
CA SER A 122 -8.00 -0.62 -12.63
C SER A 122 -7.86 -0.40 -14.14
N ILE A 123 -7.06 -1.20 -14.85
CA ILE A 123 -6.83 -1.03 -16.29
C ILE A 123 -7.97 -1.63 -17.12
N SER A 124 -8.60 -2.73 -16.70
CA SER A 124 -9.69 -3.37 -17.46
C SER A 124 -10.94 -2.49 -17.60
N SER A 125 -11.13 -1.50 -16.72
CA SER A 125 -12.22 -0.53 -16.80
C SER A 125 -12.11 0.48 -17.96
N THR A 126 -10.99 0.49 -18.70
CA THR A 126 -10.79 1.37 -19.87
C THR A 126 -11.23 0.74 -21.21
N GLY A 127 -11.85 -0.44 -21.19
CA GLY A 127 -12.49 -1.02 -22.37
C GLY A 127 -13.81 -0.33 -22.72
N GLY A 128 -13.75 0.76 -23.50
CA GLY A 128 -14.97 1.36 -24.04
C GLY A 128 -14.89 2.85 -24.43
N VAL A 129 -13.90 3.26 -25.22
CA VAL A 129 -14.09 4.40 -26.13
C VAL A 129 -14.02 3.85 -27.55
N SER A 130 -15.17 3.36 -28.01
CA SER A 130 -15.39 2.97 -29.40
C SER A 130 -15.28 4.21 -30.30
N ILE A 131 -14.25 4.22 -31.14
CA ILE A 131 -14.19 5.05 -32.34
C ILE A 131 -15.38 4.63 -33.23
N PRO A 132 -16.24 5.55 -33.72
CA PRO A 132 -17.28 5.18 -34.66
C PRO A 132 -16.64 4.95 -36.03
N SER A 133 -16.33 3.70 -36.36
CA SER A 133 -16.04 3.30 -37.73
C SER A 133 -17.30 2.70 -38.33
N SER A 134 -17.83 3.38 -39.34
CA SER A 134 -19.02 3.01 -40.08
C SER A 134 -18.81 1.73 -40.91
N ALA A 135 -19.77 0.81 -40.79
CA ALA A 135 -20.27 -0.13 -41.79
C ALA A 135 -19.27 -1.05 -42.54
N ALA A 136 -19.31 -2.34 -42.23
CA ALA A 136 -19.80 -3.37 -43.16
C ALA A 136 -19.86 -4.76 -42.50
N SER A 137 -20.98 -5.44 -42.72
CA SER A 137 -21.36 -6.76 -42.22
C SER A 137 -20.38 -7.90 -42.58
N SER A 138 -20.21 -8.87 -41.68
CA SER A 138 -20.42 -10.29 -42.03
C SER A 138 -20.60 -11.16 -40.79
N LEU A 139 -21.65 -11.99 -40.84
CA LEU A 139 -21.97 -13.05 -39.88
C LEU A 139 -20.85 -14.11 -39.85
N VAL A 140 -20.36 -14.44 -38.66
CA VAL A 140 -19.87 -15.79 -38.35
C VAL A 140 -20.37 -16.17 -36.94
N ILE A 141 -21.27 -17.14 -36.90
CA ILE A 141 -21.76 -17.81 -35.69
C ILE A 141 -20.74 -18.90 -35.33
N ARG A 142 -20.15 -18.87 -34.13
CA ARG A 142 -20.01 -20.08 -33.30
C ARG A 142 -19.57 -19.83 -31.84
N GLU A 143 -20.32 -20.49 -30.97
CA GLU A 143 -19.98 -21.00 -29.63
C GLU A 143 -19.90 -20.03 -28.43
N THR A 144 -21.08 -19.81 -27.86
CA THR A 144 -21.29 -19.51 -26.44
C THR A 144 -20.71 -20.64 -25.58
N SER A 145 -19.58 -20.38 -24.92
CA SER A 145 -19.19 -21.07 -23.70
C SER A 145 -19.39 -20.15 -22.50
N SER A 146 -20.24 -20.64 -21.60
CA SER A 146 -20.60 -20.07 -20.31
C SER A 146 -19.38 -19.94 -19.39
N GLY A 147 -19.19 -18.76 -18.79
CA GLY A 147 -18.17 -18.51 -17.76
C GLY A 147 -17.55 -17.13 -17.84
N GLY A 148 -18.35 -16.07 -17.81
CA GLY A 148 -17.86 -14.69 -17.77
C GLY A 148 -17.17 -14.35 -16.44
N SER A 149 -15.91 -14.73 -16.29
CA SER A 149 -14.99 -13.99 -15.43
C SER A 149 -14.44 -12.85 -16.27
N ASP A 150 -14.78 -11.59 -15.95
CA ASP A 150 -14.11 -10.44 -16.51
C ASP A 150 -12.59 -10.66 -16.40
N LEU A 151 -11.92 -10.79 -17.55
CA LEU A 151 -10.51 -11.16 -17.63
C LEU A 151 -9.67 -9.99 -17.08
N ILE A 152 -9.42 -9.99 -15.77
CA ILE A 152 -8.47 -9.10 -15.12
C ILE A 152 -7.10 -9.34 -15.77
N ARG A 153 -6.67 -8.42 -16.63
CA ARG A 153 -5.40 -8.54 -17.35
C ARG A 153 -4.26 -8.01 -16.48
N GLN A 154 -3.58 -8.91 -15.77
CA GLN A 154 -2.29 -8.61 -15.16
C GLN A 154 -1.20 -8.52 -16.25
N THR A 155 -0.34 -7.51 -16.14
CA THR A 155 0.76 -7.20 -17.07
C THR A 155 2.00 -6.76 -16.30
N ARG A 156 3.19 -6.75 -16.92
CA ARG A 156 4.40 -6.21 -16.26
C ARG A 156 4.22 -4.78 -15.78
N PHE A 157 3.46 -3.97 -16.53
CA PHE A 157 3.16 -2.60 -16.13
C PHE A 157 2.35 -2.56 -14.82
N THR A 158 1.27 -3.36 -14.70
CA THR A 158 0.47 -3.40 -13.47
C THR A 158 1.25 -3.91 -12.26
N GLU A 159 2.16 -4.86 -12.45
CA GLU A 159 3.03 -5.34 -11.38
C GLU A 159 4.03 -4.26 -10.93
N MET A 160 4.58 -3.51 -11.88
CA MET A 160 5.47 -2.39 -11.57
C MET A 160 4.74 -1.29 -10.79
N LEU A 161 3.48 -1.00 -11.13
CA LEU A 161 2.63 -0.09 -10.35
C LEU A 161 2.42 -0.60 -8.92
N ALA A 162 2.09 -1.88 -8.76
CA ALA A 162 1.90 -2.47 -7.44
C ALA A 162 3.18 -2.37 -6.60
N VAL A 163 4.33 -2.72 -7.16
CA VAL A 163 5.63 -2.59 -6.50
C VAL A 163 5.92 -1.13 -6.13
N GLN A 164 5.63 -0.18 -7.01
CA GLN A 164 5.82 1.25 -6.73
C GLN A 164 4.98 1.73 -5.55
N ILE A 165 3.73 1.27 -5.45
CA ILE A 165 2.84 1.60 -4.34
C ILE A 165 3.36 1.02 -3.01
N TYR A 166 3.86 -0.22 -3.03
CA TYR A 166 4.51 -0.82 -1.86
C TYR A 166 5.79 -0.07 -1.44
N ARG A 167 6.58 0.43 -2.40
CA ARG A 167 7.75 1.29 -2.12
C ARG A 167 7.35 2.60 -1.44
N ILE A 168 6.25 3.22 -1.89
CA ILE A 168 5.68 4.41 -1.24
C ILE A 168 5.28 4.09 0.20
N ALA A 169 4.55 3.00 0.46
CA ALA A 169 4.19 2.60 1.82
C ALA A 169 5.41 2.33 2.72
N PHE A 170 6.44 1.67 2.18
CA PHE A 170 7.72 1.47 2.88
C PHE A 170 8.33 2.80 3.33
N LEU A 171 8.45 3.77 2.43
CA LEU A 171 9.05 5.07 2.73
C LEU A 171 8.23 5.87 3.73
N ILE A 172 6.89 5.80 3.65
CA ILE A 172 6.00 6.39 4.63
C ILE A 172 6.27 5.83 6.02
N MET A 173 6.25 4.49 6.18
CA MET A 173 6.50 3.87 7.48
C MET A 173 7.91 4.19 7.98
N LYS A 174 8.92 4.21 7.10
CA LYS A 174 10.29 4.57 7.45
C LYS A 174 10.41 6.01 7.97
N PHE A 175 9.71 6.95 7.33
CA PHE A 175 9.65 8.34 7.78
C PHE A 175 9.01 8.42 9.18
N LEU A 176 7.84 7.81 9.36
CA LEU A 176 7.13 7.81 10.63
C LEU A 176 7.93 7.12 11.75
N CYS A 177 8.60 5.99 11.46
CA CYS A 177 9.46 5.31 12.44
C CYS A 177 10.64 6.20 12.86
N SER A 178 11.19 6.96 11.92
CA SER A 178 12.28 7.89 12.22
C SER A 178 11.80 9.01 13.13
N GLN A 179 10.62 9.58 12.86
CA GLN A 179 10.00 10.60 13.71
C GLN A 179 9.73 10.07 15.13
N ALA A 180 9.16 8.86 15.24
CA ALA A 180 8.88 8.21 16.52
C ALA A 180 10.19 8.00 17.32
N LYS A 181 11.22 7.46 16.67
CA LYS A 181 12.52 7.23 17.30
C LYS A 181 13.16 8.51 17.84
N GLU A 182 13.13 9.59 17.06
CA GLU A 182 13.67 10.88 17.51
C GLU A 182 12.83 11.49 18.65
N ALA A 183 11.52 11.28 18.66
CA ALA A 183 10.68 11.71 19.77
C ALA A 183 10.99 10.95 21.06
N VAL A 184 11.18 9.63 20.99
CA VAL A 184 11.60 8.80 22.13
C VAL A 184 12.97 9.27 22.65
N LYS A 185 13.95 9.47 21.76
CA LYS A 185 15.28 9.95 22.14
C LYS A 185 15.24 11.30 22.87
N ARG A 186 14.42 12.25 22.38
CA ARG A 186 14.21 13.53 23.07
C ARG A 186 13.55 13.37 24.43
N ALA A 187 12.59 12.46 24.56
CA ALA A 187 11.92 12.19 25.83
C ALA A 187 12.89 11.58 26.86
N GLU A 188 13.79 10.70 26.42
CA GLU A 188 14.87 10.15 27.24
C GLU A 188 15.86 11.24 27.68
N GLU A 189 16.28 12.14 26.78
CA GLU A 189 17.19 13.26 27.08
C GLU A 189 16.59 14.27 28.07
N LEU A 190 15.27 14.49 28.01
CA LEU A 190 14.56 15.43 28.87
C LEU A 190 13.95 14.80 30.11
N GLU A 191 14.11 13.47 30.30
CA GLU A 191 13.44 12.64 31.33
C GLU A 191 11.92 12.87 31.42
N PHE A 192 11.31 13.36 30.34
CA PHE A 192 9.92 13.76 30.27
C PHE A 192 9.36 13.50 28.87
N LEU A 193 8.26 12.74 28.81
CA LEU A 193 7.53 12.50 27.58
C LEU A 193 6.51 13.62 27.35
N ASP A 194 6.83 14.52 26.43
CA ASP A 194 5.87 15.52 25.99
C ASP A 194 4.88 14.92 24.98
N LEU A 195 3.78 14.37 25.50
CA LEU A 195 2.71 13.77 24.70
C LEU A 195 2.08 14.75 23.72
N ALA A 196 2.09 16.06 24.00
CA ALA A 196 1.56 17.07 23.08
C ALA A 196 2.46 17.26 21.83
N HIS A 197 3.73 16.85 21.93
CA HIS A 197 4.72 16.94 20.86
C HIS A 197 5.20 15.57 20.36
N PHE A 198 4.57 14.49 20.80
CA PHE A 198 4.80 13.16 20.27
C PHE A 198 4.21 13.05 18.87
N PRO A 199 4.92 12.47 17.89
CA PRO A 199 4.43 12.39 16.52
C PRO A 199 3.17 11.54 16.45
N GLU A 200 2.21 11.98 15.64
CA GLU A 200 1.06 11.17 15.28
C GLU A 200 1.52 9.88 14.57
N LEU A 201 1.03 8.75 15.06
CA LEU A 201 1.35 7.43 14.53
C LEU A 201 0.11 6.79 13.88
N PRO A 202 0.29 5.91 12.88
CA PRO A 202 -0.83 5.24 12.23
C PRO A 202 -1.54 4.31 13.22
N MET A 203 -2.87 4.25 13.13
CA MET A 203 -3.64 3.26 13.87
C MET A 203 -3.21 1.82 13.49
N PRO A 204 -3.20 0.86 14.43
CA PRO A 204 -2.81 -0.53 14.15
C PRO A 204 -3.55 -1.17 12.97
N ASP A 205 -4.85 -0.92 12.83
CA ASP A 205 -5.67 -1.45 11.73
C ASP A 205 -5.14 -1.07 10.33
N ILE A 206 -4.51 0.11 10.21
CA ILE A 206 -3.84 0.51 8.97
C ILE A 206 -2.67 -0.44 8.70
N LEU A 207 -1.84 -0.71 9.71
CA LEU A 207 -0.68 -1.59 9.58
C LEU A 207 -1.12 -3.03 9.26
N HIS A 208 -2.16 -3.52 9.93
CA HIS A 208 -2.72 -4.86 9.72
C HIS A 208 -3.10 -5.12 8.26
N GLY A 209 -3.76 -4.15 7.61
CA GLY A 209 -4.14 -4.27 6.20
C GLY A 209 -2.94 -4.44 5.26
N LEU A 210 -1.80 -3.82 5.57
CA LEU A 210 -0.56 -3.98 4.82
C LEU A 210 0.12 -5.33 5.12
N GLN A 211 0.15 -5.72 6.39
CA GLN A 211 0.71 -7.00 6.83
C GLN A 211 -0.01 -8.18 6.15
N ASP A 212 -1.35 -8.17 6.14
CA ASP A 212 -2.18 -9.24 5.57
C ASP A 212 -2.00 -9.36 4.06
N GLN A 213 -1.85 -8.23 3.37
CA GLN A 213 -1.52 -8.18 1.96
C GLN A 213 -0.16 -8.84 1.68
N VAL A 214 0.88 -8.43 2.40
CA VAL A 214 2.23 -8.97 2.20
C VAL A 214 2.27 -10.46 2.47
N VAL A 215 1.70 -10.92 3.60
CA VAL A 215 1.63 -12.33 3.96
C VAL A 215 0.97 -13.14 2.86
N SER A 216 -0.18 -12.67 2.35
CA SER A 216 -0.90 -13.37 1.28
C SER A 216 -0.10 -13.42 -0.03
N ILE A 217 0.54 -12.32 -0.44
CA ILE A 217 1.32 -12.22 -1.68
C ILE A 217 2.54 -13.13 -1.61
N VAL A 218 3.35 -13.02 -0.55
CA VAL A 218 4.61 -13.75 -0.42
C VAL A 218 4.34 -15.25 -0.31
N THR A 219 3.30 -15.66 0.42
CA THR A 219 2.90 -17.07 0.51
C THR A 219 2.54 -17.61 -0.88
N GLU A 220 1.66 -16.94 -1.63
CA GLU A 220 1.23 -17.37 -2.96
C GLU A 220 2.40 -17.47 -3.95
N VAL A 221 3.26 -16.46 -3.96
CA VAL A 221 4.41 -16.39 -4.87
C VAL A 221 5.44 -17.47 -4.53
N SER A 222 5.63 -17.79 -3.25
CA SER A 222 6.60 -18.81 -2.83
C SER A 222 6.07 -20.22 -3.06
N GLU A 223 4.77 -20.46 -2.86
CA GLU A 223 4.15 -21.79 -3.08
C GLU A 223 3.97 -22.13 -4.57
N SER A 224 3.64 -21.13 -5.40
CA SER A 224 3.44 -21.32 -6.84
C SER A 224 4.73 -21.66 -7.59
N ASN A 225 5.89 -21.33 -7.02
CA ASN A 225 7.19 -21.69 -7.54
C ASN A 225 7.67 -22.99 -6.87
N GLY A 226 7.31 -24.14 -7.45
CA GLY A 226 7.69 -25.46 -6.92
C GLY A 226 9.19 -25.74 -6.86
N SER A 227 10.04 -24.84 -7.37
CA SER A 227 11.51 -24.92 -7.28
C SER A 227 12.05 -24.14 -6.08
N SER A 228 13.12 -24.65 -5.46
CA SER A 228 13.88 -23.95 -4.41
C SER A 228 14.52 -22.64 -4.86
N THR A 229 14.53 -22.37 -6.16
CA THR A 229 15.13 -21.18 -6.77
C THR A 229 14.03 -20.31 -7.37
N LEU A 230 13.88 -19.08 -6.88
CA LEU A 230 12.98 -18.10 -7.45
C LEU A 230 13.65 -17.39 -8.63
N ASN A 231 12.83 -16.81 -9.51
CA ASN A 231 13.34 -15.84 -10.46
C ASN A 231 13.96 -14.65 -9.67
N PRO A 232 15.17 -14.17 -10.01
CA PRO A 232 15.85 -13.11 -9.23
C PRO A 232 15.06 -11.80 -9.10
N GLU A 233 14.19 -11.48 -10.05
CA GLU A 233 13.32 -10.31 -9.96
C GLU A 233 12.12 -10.54 -9.04
N VAL A 234 11.51 -11.73 -9.08
CA VAL A 234 10.46 -12.14 -8.13
C VAL A 234 11.02 -12.20 -6.70
N GLU A 235 12.22 -12.74 -6.54
CA GLU A 235 12.93 -12.81 -5.27
C GLU A 235 13.17 -11.41 -4.69
N ARG A 236 13.62 -10.44 -5.51
CA ARG A 236 13.76 -9.03 -5.09
C ARG A 236 12.44 -8.41 -4.65
N VAL A 237 11.35 -8.69 -5.36
CA VAL A 237 10.01 -8.22 -4.97
C VAL A 237 9.60 -8.82 -3.63
N CYS A 238 9.75 -10.14 -3.45
CA CYS A 238 9.44 -10.81 -2.18
C CYS A 238 10.30 -10.28 -1.03
N HIS A 239 11.60 -10.09 -1.25
CA HIS A 239 12.49 -9.47 -0.27
C HIS A 239 12.00 -8.07 0.14
N HIS A 240 11.61 -7.24 -0.83
CA HIS A 240 11.10 -5.91 -0.55
C HIS A 240 9.80 -5.94 0.27
N LEU A 241 8.87 -6.84 -0.08
CA LEU A 241 7.63 -7.05 0.67
C LEU A 241 7.90 -7.54 2.10
N LEU A 242 8.83 -8.47 2.29
CA LEU A 242 9.21 -8.95 3.63
C LEU A 242 9.80 -7.84 4.50
N VAL A 243 10.61 -6.95 3.94
CA VAL A 243 11.10 -5.75 4.64
C VAL A 243 9.96 -4.80 5.01
N ILE A 244 8.94 -4.67 4.15
CA ILE A 244 7.73 -3.89 4.45
C ILE A 244 6.97 -4.51 5.63
N LEU A 245 6.77 -5.83 5.63
CA LEU A 245 6.12 -6.55 6.73
C LEU A 245 6.88 -6.35 8.05
N GLU A 246 8.19 -6.52 8.03
CA GLU A 246 9.04 -6.28 9.20
C GLU A 246 8.88 -4.84 9.71
N THR A 247 8.99 -3.84 8.82
CA THR A 247 8.84 -2.42 9.17
C THR A 247 7.46 -2.13 9.75
N SER A 248 6.41 -2.75 9.21
CA SER A 248 5.04 -2.61 9.70
C SER A 248 4.87 -3.21 11.10
N LEU A 249 5.46 -4.37 11.39
CA LEU A 249 5.44 -4.99 12.72
C LEU A 249 6.21 -4.16 13.75
N TYR A 250 7.35 -3.58 13.37
CA TYR A 250 8.08 -2.64 14.22
C TYR A 250 7.26 -1.39 14.54
N MET A 251 6.56 -0.83 13.54
CA MET A 251 5.68 0.30 13.76
C MET A 251 4.52 -0.06 14.69
N GLU A 252 3.93 -1.24 14.51
CA GLU A 252 2.85 -1.71 15.39
C GLU A 252 3.33 -1.85 16.83
N LEU A 253 4.51 -2.44 17.04
CA LEU A 253 5.13 -2.50 18.36
C LEU A 253 5.31 -1.11 18.97
N CYS A 254 5.82 -0.16 18.18
CA CYS A 254 6.00 1.22 18.62
C CYS A 254 4.68 1.85 19.06
N VAL A 255 3.63 1.73 18.25
CA VAL A 255 2.28 2.25 18.54
C VAL A 255 1.68 1.60 19.77
N SER A 256 1.76 0.26 19.89
CA SER A 256 1.26 -0.48 21.04
C SER A 256 1.95 -0.05 22.34
N GLN A 257 3.26 0.14 22.31
CA GLN A 257 4.02 0.56 23.49
C GLN A 257 3.79 2.03 23.86
N SER A 258 3.75 2.94 22.88
CA SER A 258 3.60 4.37 23.15
C SER A 258 2.17 4.76 23.55
N CYS A 259 1.17 4.04 23.04
CA CYS A 259 -0.24 4.37 23.23
C CYS A 259 -0.99 3.40 24.17
N ASP A 260 -0.27 2.45 24.80
CA ASP A 260 -0.83 1.38 25.63
C ASP A 260 -1.99 0.61 24.95
N ILE A 261 -1.85 0.39 23.62
CA ILE A 261 -2.86 -0.31 22.82
C ILE A 261 -2.54 -1.81 22.85
N ARG A 262 -3.46 -2.58 23.43
CA ARG A 262 -3.37 -4.04 23.46
C ARG A 262 -3.84 -4.66 22.14
N PRO A 263 -3.11 -5.65 21.60
CA PRO A 263 -3.57 -6.38 20.43
C PRO A 263 -4.90 -7.10 20.61
N VAL A 264 -5.73 -7.12 19.57
CA VAL A 264 -7.01 -7.84 19.56
C VAL A 264 -6.76 -9.33 19.30
N LEU A 265 -7.01 -10.17 20.31
CA LEU A 265 -6.63 -11.59 20.31
C LEU A 265 -7.03 -12.36 19.04
N GLY A 266 -8.28 -12.22 18.57
CA GLY A 266 -8.75 -12.91 17.37
C GLY A 266 -7.98 -12.55 16.10
N ARG A 267 -7.63 -11.26 15.92
CA ARG A 267 -6.80 -10.81 14.79
C ARG A 267 -5.36 -11.33 14.91
N VAL A 268 -4.82 -11.41 16.12
CA VAL A 268 -3.46 -11.93 16.33
C VAL A 268 -3.38 -13.41 15.95
N GLU A 269 -4.34 -14.23 16.36
CA GLU A 269 -4.35 -15.67 16.04
C GLU A 269 -4.38 -15.91 14.53
N ASP A 270 -5.26 -15.23 13.80
CA ASP A 270 -5.39 -15.41 12.35
C ASP A 270 -4.16 -14.91 11.59
N PHE A 271 -3.57 -13.80 12.03
CA PHE A 271 -2.32 -13.32 11.48
C PHE A 271 -1.15 -14.26 11.76
N CYS A 272 -1.01 -14.78 12.99
CA CYS A 272 0.04 -15.74 13.32
C CYS A 272 -0.07 -17.02 12.50
N LYS A 273 -1.29 -17.51 12.22
CA LYS A 273 -1.50 -18.65 11.31
C LYS A 273 -0.99 -18.32 9.90
N GLY A 274 -1.36 -17.16 9.35
CA GLY A 274 -0.91 -16.71 8.02
C GLY A 274 0.60 -16.50 7.95
N LEU A 275 1.18 -15.86 8.97
CA LEU A 275 2.61 -15.63 9.08
C LEU A 275 3.38 -16.96 9.14
N LYS A 276 2.90 -17.93 9.91
CA LYS A 276 3.52 -19.27 9.97
C LYS A 276 3.54 -19.95 8.60
N ALA A 277 2.41 -19.93 7.87
CA ALA A 277 2.35 -20.48 6.52
C ALA A 277 3.34 -19.79 5.58
N MET A 278 3.42 -18.45 5.62
CA MET A 278 4.39 -17.68 4.85
C MET A 278 5.83 -18.06 5.19
N LEU A 279 6.18 -18.15 6.47
CA LEU A 279 7.53 -18.52 6.92
C LEU A 279 7.93 -19.91 6.41
N GLN A 280 7.02 -20.90 6.48
CA GLN A 280 7.24 -22.24 5.94
C GLN A 280 7.42 -22.22 4.41
N ALA A 281 6.67 -21.38 3.70
CA ALA A 281 6.79 -21.25 2.25
C ALA A 281 8.15 -20.67 1.85
N ILE A 282 8.67 -19.69 2.60
CA ILE A 282 9.94 -19.03 2.28
C ILE A 282 11.18 -19.73 2.85
N GLU A 283 11.03 -20.67 3.78
CA GLU A 283 12.15 -21.36 4.44
C GLU A 283 13.07 -22.10 3.46
N LYS A 284 12.51 -22.60 2.36
CA LYS A 284 13.24 -23.29 1.29
C LYS A 284 14.19 -22.37 0.52
N HIS A 285 14.04 -21.06 0.64
CA HIS A 285 14.84 -20.06 -0.06
C HIS A 285 15.88 -19.44 0.89
N SER A 286 17.14 -19.84 0.72
CA SER A 286 18.23 -19.45 1.62
C SER A 286 18.45 -17.93 1.73
N SER A 287 18.07 -17.16 0.72
CA SER A 287 18.22 -15.71 0.69
C SER A 287 17.32 -14.97 1.68
N PHE A 288 16.21 -15.58 2.12
CA PHE A 288 15.29 -14.95 3.08
C PHE A 288 15.61 -15.29 4.55
N LYS A 289 16.61 -16.14 4.83
CA LYS A 289 16.97 -16.55 6.20
C LYS A 289 17.16 -15.39 7.19
N PRO A 290 17.85 -14.28 6.84
CA PRO A 290 17.98 -13.14 7.75
C PRO A 290 16.63 -12.49 8.10
N LEU A 291 15.74 -12.36 7.11
CA LEU A 291 14.41 -11.76 7.28
C LEU A 291 13.49 -12.67 8.10
N VAL A 292 13.53 -13.99 7.88
CA VAL A 292 12.79 -14.99 8.69
C VAL A 292 13.15 -14.85 10.16
N ARG A 293 14.45 -14.74 10.48
CA ARG A 293 14.92 -14.54 11.86
C ARG A 293 14.38 -13.24 12.44
N SER A 294 14.50 -12.13 11.71
CA SER A 294 14.07 -10.82 12.19
C SER A 294 12.55 -10.76 12.41
N LEU A 295 11.77 -11.28 11.46
CA LEU A 295 10.31 -11.39 11.55
C LEU A 295 9.87 -12.22 12.76
N THR A 296 10.57 -13.32 13.03
CA THR A 296 10.30 -14.16 14.21
C THR A 296 10.58 -13.39 15.51
N GLN A 297 11.69 -12.64 15.57
CA GLN A 297 12.06 -11.82 16.73
C GLN A 297 11.01 -10.73 17.01
N ILE A 298 10.67 -9.91 16.00
CA ILE A 298 9.70 -8.82 16.20
C ILE A 298 8.31 -9.33 16.55
N THR A 299 7.88 -10.45 15.95
CA THR A 299 6.58 -11.07 16.27
C THR A 299 6.53 -11.57 17.72
N THR A 300 7.64 -12.13 18.21
CA THR A 300 7.74 -12.59 19.62
C THR A 300 7.67 -11.42 20.60
N LEU A 301 8.26 -10.27 20.24
CA LEU A 301 8.19 -9.05 21.05
C LEU A 301 6.78 -8.46 21.07
N LEU A 302 6.10 -8.48 19.93
CA LEU A 302 4.76 -7.89 19.77
C LEU A 302 3.66 -8.74 20.40
N TYR A 303 3.77 -10.07 20.33
CA TYR A 303 2.75 -11.01 20.78
C TYR A 303 3.31 -12.05 21.76
N PRO A 304 3.70 -11.63 22.98
CA PRO A 304 4.26 -12.54 23.97
C PRO A 304 3.21 -13.61 24.35
N GLY A 305 3.59 -14.88 24.25
CA GLY A 305 2.75 -16.02 24.65
C GLY A 305 1.85 -16.62 23.55
N LEU A 306 1.69 -15.97 22.39
CA LEU A 306 0.94 -16.50 21.24
C LEU A 306 1.82 -17.12 20.16
N VAL A 307 3.12 -16.89 20.24
CA VAL A 307 4.12 -17.60 19.43
C VAL A 307 4.53 -18.85 20.22
N PRO A 308 3.95 -20.04 19.98
CA PRO A 308 4.52 -21.26 20.52
C PRO A 308 5.96 -21.40 19.99
N SER A 309 6.81 -22.11 20.73
CA SER A 309 8.19 -22.48 20.35
C SER A 309 8.33 -23.15 18.97
N ASN A 310 7.22 -23.36 18.24
CA ASN A 310 7.06 -23.99 16.94
C ASN A 310 7.02 -23.00 15.75
N LEU A 311 7.41 -21.72 15.94
CA LEU A 311 7.76 -20.84 14.80
C LEU A 311 9.21 -21.09 14.32
N LEU A 312 10.00 -21.85 15.10
CA LEU A 312 11.43 -22.11 14.94
C LEU A 312 11.77 -23.57 14.57
N MET A 313 10.77 -24.42 14.30
CA MET A 313 10.95 -25.82 13.86
C MET A 313 10.30 -26.09 12.51
#